data_AF-A0A9E0UCI7-F1
#
_entry.id   AF-A0A9E0UCI7-F1
#
_cell.length_a   1.000
_cell.length_b   1.000
_cell.length_c   1.000
_cell.angle_alpha   90.00
_cell.angle_beta   90.00
_cell.angle_gamma   90.00
#
_symmetry.space_group_name_H-M   'P 1'
#
loop_
_entity.id
_entity.type
_entity.pdbx_description
1 polymer ?
#
loop_
_entity_poly.entity_id
_entity_poly.type
_entity_poly.pdbx_seq_one_letter_code
_entity_poly.pdbx_strand_id
1 'polypeptide(L)'
;MFIGGAPGMAQWRAIQMQRHQSRTLLYQQALEELRKNPKAADMPDCAKASNDKACVPAAISTPSETAVSAGKKLALLIGNNEYVQPIPPLETPIHDINKIAELLKQRFGYEVKTVSNAGKVAIANALNQLAKEVRSTDSVLVLYAGHGYLMEDTNMGFWIPVDASVKTAANWISNTDIARFLQAIPARQMILISDSCFSGTLTREQQLKSGGKLSRDEILKRRSVLVMSSGGDEPVSDEGKDGHSIFAWSLINALKKVEGDAVGYDLFRTVRDQVKAEYPQEPAYGAVLSAGHKEGGDYLLEAAGQ
;
A
#
# COMPACT_ATOMS: atom_id res chain seq x y z
N MET A 1 -32.07 15.65 -13.13
CA MET A 1 -31.77 14.68 -12.06
C MET A 1 -31.57 13.32 -12.73
N PHE A 2 -30.36 13.04 -13.21
CA PHE A 2 -30.03 11.72 -13.78
C PHE A 2 -29.52 10.85 -12.64
N ILE A 3 -30.39 10.02 -12.09
CA ILE A 3 -29.98 8.93 -11.21
C ILE A 3 -29.51 7.82 -12.15
N GLY A 4 -28.27 7.90 -12.61
CA GLY A 4 -27.65 6.82 -13.37
C GLY A 4 -27.44 5.64 -12.43
N GLY A 5 -28.20 4.56 -12.62
CA GLY A 5 -27.91 3.30 -11.95
C GLY A 5 -26.50 2.81 -12.31
N ALA A 6 -25.93 1.97 -11.45
CA ALA A 6 -24.60 1.40 -11.67
C ALA A 6 -24.50 0.80 -13.09
N PRO A 7 -23.46 1.14 -13.87
CA PRO A 7 -23.30 0.61 -15.23
C PRO A 7 -23.27 -0.92 -15.19
N GLY A 8 -23.94 -1.56 -16.15
CA GLY A 8 -23.83 -3.01 -16.31
C GLY A 8 -22.38 -3.43 -16.55
N MET A 9 -22.02 -4.67 -16.20
CA MET A 9 -20.63 -5.19 -16.24
C MET A 9 -19.89 -4.91 -17.55
N ALA A 10 -20.56 -4.98 -18.70
CA ALA A 10 -19.97 -4.70 -20.01
C ALA A 10 -19.61 -3.21 -20.19
N GLN A 11 -20.52 -2.31 -19.78
CA GLN A 11 -20.30 -0.86 -19.82
C GLN A 11 -19.19 -0.46 -18.85
N TRP A 12 -19.16 -1.06 -17.66
CA TRP A 12 -18.09 -0.85 -16.70
C TRP A 12 -16.72 -1.27 -17.27
N ARG A 13 -16.61 -2.48 -17.85
CA ARG A 13 -15.37 -2.94 -18.50
C ARG A 13 -14.89 -1.99 -19.60
N ALA A 14 -15.82 -1.42 -20.38
CA ALA A 14 -15.49 -0.45 -21.42
C ALA A 14 -14.93 0.86 -20.83
N ILE A 15 -15.54 1.38 -19.75
CA ILE A 15 -15.04 2.57 -19.03
C ILE A 15 -13.62 2.30 -18.50
N GLN A 16 -13.38 1.11 -17.93
CA GLN A 16 -12.06 0.77 -17.41
C GLN A 16 -11.01 0.64 -18.48
N MET A 17 -11.36 0.02 -19.60
CA MET A 17 -10.46 -0.06 -20.74
C MET A 17 -10.10 1.34 -21.26
N GLN A 18 -11.06 2.24 -21.36
CA GLN A 18 -10.83 3.62 -21.81
C GLN A 18 -9.93 4.40 -20.83
N ARG A 19 -10.17 4.27 -19.52
CA ARG A 19 -9.34 4.89 -18.47
C ARG A 19 -7.91 4.36 -18.51
N HIS A 20 -7.75 3.03 -18.59
CA HIS A 20 -6.45 2.39 -18.74
C HIS A 20 -5.72 2.94 -19.98
N GLN A 21 -6.35 2.92 -21.15
CA GLN A 21 -5.76 3.44 -22.40
C GLN A 21 -5.35 4.92 -22.30
N SER A 22 -6.20 5.76 -21.68
CA SER A 22 -5.91 7.18 -21.50
C SER A 22 -4.69 7.40 -20.61
N ARG A 23 -4.53 6.59 -19.56
CA ARG A 23 -3.36 6.63 -18.68
C ARG A 23 -2.10 6.10 -19.35
N THR A 24 -2.21 5.02 -20.12
CA THR A 24 -1.11 4.48 -20.91
C THR A 24 -0.59 5.53 -21.90
N LEU A 25 -1.50 6.29 -22.53
CA LEU A 25 -1.13 7.40 -23.40
C LEU A 25 -0.50 8.56 -22.62
N LEU A 26 -1.07 8.93 -21.47
CA LEU A 26 -0.53 9.98 -20.60
C LEU A 26 0.94 9.71 -20.25
N TYR A 27 1.26 8.46 -19.88
CA TYR A 27 2.58 8.05 -19.44
C TYR A 27 3.49 7.48 -20.54
N GLN A 28 3.08 7.53 -21.81
CA GLN A 28 3.74 6.80 -22.92
C GLN A 28 5.27 6.97 -22.95
N GLN A 29 5.78 8.18 -22.74
CA GLN A 29 7.21 8.47 -22.77
C GLN A 29 7.96 7.85 -21.58
N ALA A 30 7.43 7.99 -20.36
CA ALA A 30 8.01 7.36 -19.18
C ALA A 30 7.98 5.83 -19.28
N LEU A 31 6.92 5.26 -19.85
CA LEU A 31 6.81 3.81 -20.06
C LEU A 31 7.83 3.31 -21.09
N GLU A 32 8.06 4.06 -22.16
CA GLU A 32 9.09 3.73 -23.15
C GLU A 32 10.51 3.84 -22.59
N GLU A 33 10.76 4.82 -21.72
CA GLU A 33 12.01 4.89 -20.94
C GLU A 33 12.18 3.63 -20.08
N LEU A 34 11.15 3.22 -19.34
CA LEU A 34 11.19 2.03 -18.48
C LEU A 34 11.38 0.73 -19.28
N ARG A 35 10.84 0.62 -20.50
CA ARG A 35 11.11 -0.53 -21.37
C ARG A 35 12.57 -0.62 -21.78
N LYS A 36 13.23 0.52 -22.00
CA LYS A 36 14.67 0.59 -22.35
C LYS A 36 15.57 0.43 -21.15
N ASN A 37 15.16 1.00 -20.01
CA ASN A 37 15.88 0.97 -18.75
C ASN A 37 14.88 0.71 -17.61
N PRO A 38 14.63 -0.58 -17.28
CA PRO A 38 13.72 -0.95 -16.18
C PRO A 38 14.08 -0.36 -14.83
N LYS A 39 15.34 0.05 -14.63
CA LYS A 39 15.84 0.65 -13.40
C LYS A 39 15.76 2.17 -13.38
N ALA A 40 15.14 2.81 -14.37
CA ALA A 40 15.06 4.28 -14.43
C ALA A 40 14.32 4.90 -13.22
N ALA A 41 13.43 4.14 -12.59
CA ALA A 41 12.74 4.54 -11.36
C ALA A 41 13.47 4.12 -10.08
N ASP A 42 14.51 3.27 -10.15
CA ASP A 42 15.12 2.69 -8.97
C ASP A 42 16.02 3.69 -8.23
N MET A 43 15.99 3.64 -6.91
CA MET A 43 16.79 4.45 -6.02
C MET A 43 18.13 3.76 -5.72
N PRO A 44 19.23 4.54 -5.65
CA PRO A 44 20.51 4.03 -5.19
C PRO A 44 20.47 3.62 -3.72
N ASP A 45 21.45 2.82 -3.30
CA ASP A 45 21.71 2.56 -1.89
C ASP A 45 22.03 3.87 -1.15
N CYS A 46 21.51 4.05 0.06
CA CYS A 46 21.82 5.25 0.86
C CYS A 46 23.32 5.44 1.14
N ALA A 47 24.12 4.38 1.14
CA ALA A 47 25.57 4.47 1.26
C ALA A 47 26.26 5.15 0.06
N LYS A 48 25.57 5.21 -1.10
CA LYS A 48 26.07 5.77 -2.36
C LYS A 48 25.34 7.05 -2.75
N ALA A 49 24.36 7.49 -1.97
CA ALA A 49 23.52 8.64 -2.27
C ALA A 49 24.05 9.93 -1.64
N SER A 50 23.88 11.06 -2.32
CA SER A 50 24.02 12.40 -1.73
C SER A 50 22.81 12.71 -0.85
N ASN A 51 22.97 13.55 0.18
CA ASN A 51 21.92 13.90 1.15
C ASN A 51 20.60 14.39 0.54
N ASP A 52 20.61 15.00 -0.64
CA ASP A 52 19.42 15.57 -1.29
C ASP A 52 18.69 14.62 -2.25
N LYS A 53 19.12 13.36 -2.36
CA LYS A 53 18.53 12.37 -3.26
C LYS A 53 17.80 11.28 -2.49
N ALA A 54 16.68 10.83 -3.05
CA ALA A 54 15.97 9.65 -2.56
C ALA A 54 16.90 8.43 -2.62
N CYS A 55 16.93 7.64 -1.55
CA CYS A 55 17.75 6.45 -1.43
C CYS A 55 17.05 5.38 -0.61
N VAL A 56 17.46 4.13 -0.82
CA VAL A 56 16.95 2.98 -0.07
C VAL A 56 18.10 2.42 0.80
N PRO A 57 17.88 2.20 2.11
CA PRO A 57 18.88 1.63 3.00
C PRO A 57 19.19 0.18 2.63
N ALA A 58 20.35 -0.31 3.07
CA ALA A 58 20.69 -1.71 2.92
C ALA A 58 19.71 -2.58 3.71
N ALA A 59 19.43 -3.77 3.19
CA ALA A 59 18.62 -4.76 3.89
C ALA A 59 19.22 -5.07 5.26
N ILE A 60 18.37 -5.14 6.29
CA ILE A 60 18.78 -5.59 7.62
C ILE A 60 18.65 -7.11 7.67
N SER A 61 19.59 -7.78 8.32
CA SER A 61 19.44 -9.21 8.65
C SER A 61 18.18 -9.44 9.48
N THR A 62 17.37 -10.42 9.08
CA THR A 62 16.14 -10.83 9.79
C THR A 62 16.39 -10.95 11.30
N PRO A 63 15.54 -10.36 12.17
CA PRO A 63 15.71 -10.45 13.60
C PRO A 63 15.73 -11.91 14.08
N SER A 64 16.64 -12.24 15.02
CA SER A 64 16.64 -13.53 15.72
C SER A 64 15.30 -13.76 16.43
N GLU A 65 14.81 -15.00 16.49
CA GLU A 65 13.47 -15.42 16.96
C GLU A 65 13.16 -15.15 18.45
N THR A 66 14.08 -14.56 19.22
CA THR A 66 13.90 -14.44 20.66
C THR A 66 13.21 -13.14 21.09
N ALA A 67 12.30 -13.28 22.05
CA ALA A 67 11.45 -12.29 22.74
C ALA A 67 10.15 -11.87 22.04
N VAL A 68 9.03 -12.40 22.58
CA VAL A 68 7.64 -12.01 22.33
C VAL A 68 7.23 -11.01 23.41
N SER A 69 7.80 -9.80 23.38
CA SER A 69 7.28 -8.69 24.19
C SER A 69 6.42 -7.80 23.30
N ALA A 70 5.30 -7.29 23.82
CA ALA A 70 4.49 -6.32 23.11
C ALA A 70 5.31 -5.06 22.80
N GLY A 71 5.66 -4.86 21.53
CA GLY A 71 6.31 -3.64 21.07
C GLY A 71 5.30 -2.52 20.82
N LYS A 72 5.82 -1.40 20.32
CA LYS A 72 5.00 -0.30 19.85
C LYS A 72 4.25 -0.70 18.59
N LYS A 73 3.14 -0.01 18.31
CA LYS A 73 2.42 -0.09 17.04
C LYS A 73 2.67 1.22 16.30
N LEU A 74 3.37 1.17 15.17
CA LEU A 74 3.69 2.36 14.38
C LEU A 74 2.93 2.33 13.07
N ALA A 75 2.39 3.47 12.64
CA ALA A 75 1.80 3.59 11.32
C ALA A 75 2.37 4.78 10.55
N LEU A 76 2.69 4.54 9.27
CA LEU A 76 3.03 5.59 8.32
C LEU A 76 1.95 5.61 7.23
N LEU A 77 1.19 6.69 7.15
CA LEU A 77 0.12 6.84 6.17
C LEU A 77 0.49 7.95 5.18
N ILE A 78 0.52 7.63 3.90
CA ILE A 78 0.92 8.51 2.81
C ILE A 78 -0.29 8.71 1.90
N GLY A 79 -0.69 9.96 1.67
CA GLY A 79 -1.86 10.31 0.87
C GLY A 79 -1.54 11.42 -0.11
N ASN A 80 -1.75 11.18 -1.40
CA ASN A 80 -1.45 12.13 -2.47
C ASN A 80 -2.72 12.52 -3.23
N ASN A 81 -3.09 13.80 -3.14
CA ASN A 81 -4.22 14.40 -3.85
C ASN A 81 -3.75 15.36 -4.95
N GLU A 82 -2.79 16.23 -4.62
CA GLU A 82 -2.43 17.41 -5.41
C GLU A 82 -1.34 17.09 -6.43
N TYR A 83 -1.76 16.44 -7.52
CA TYR A 83 -0.88 16.18 -8.65
C TYR A 83 -0.76 17.39 -9.59
N VAL A 84 0.45 17.63 -10.10
CA VAL A 84 0.68 18.68 -11.10
C VAL A 84 0.26 18.16 -12.47
N GLN A 85 -0.44 19.00 -13.23
CA GLN A 85 -0.82 18.71 -14.61
C GLN A 85 0.39 18.29 -15.44
N PRO A 86 0.25 17.30 -16.34
CA PRO A 86 -1.00 16.71 -16.81
C PRO A 86 -1.50 15.50 -16.01
N ILE A 87 -0.92 15.18 -14.86
CA ILE A 87 -1.43 14.11 -13.99
C ILE A 87 -2.70 14.64 -13.28
N PRO A 88 -3.86 13.97 -13.41
CA PRO A 88 -5.08 14.43 -12.75
C PRO A 88 -4.95 14.37 -11.22
N PRO A 89 -5.45 15.37 -10.48
CA PRO A 89 -5.52 15.30 -9.02
C PRO A 89 -6.50 14.20 -8.58
N LEU A 90 -6.42 13.83 -7.30
CA LEU A 90 -7.36 12.93 -6.62
C LEU A 90 -8.03 13.66 -5.46
N GLU A 91 -9.26 13.26 -5.12
CA GLU A 91 -10.04 13.96 -4.09
C GLU A 91 -9.92 13.31 -2.69
N THR A 92 -9.92 11.97 -2.62
CA THR A 92 -10.10 11.25 -1.34
C THR A 92 -8.81 10.87 -0.58
N PRO A 93 -7.61 10.64 -1.16
CA PRO A 93 -6.49 10.05 -0.43
C PRO A 93 -6.11 10.72 0.90
N ILE A 94 -6.13 12.06 0.97
CA ILE A 94 -5.89 12.78 2.22
C ILE A 94 -7.00 12.53 3.26
N HIS A 95 -8.27 12.51 2.83
CA HIS A 95 -9.41 12.19 3.70
C HIS A 95 -9.30 10.75 4.22
N ASP A 96 -8.92 9.81 3.34
CA ASP A 96 -8.73 8.40 3.64
C ASP A 96 -7.69 8.19 4.74
N ILE A 97 -6.47 8.74 4.57
CA ILE A 97 -5.41 8.59 5.57
C ILE A 97 -5.76 9.26 6.89
N ASN A 98 -6.46 10.39 6.88
CA ASN A 98 -6.83 11.10 8.10
C ASN A 98 -7.85 10.30 8.92
N LYS A 99 -8.85 9.72 8.27
CA LYS A 99 -9.86 8.92 8.99
C LYS A 99 -9.29 7.61 9.51
N ILE A 100 -8.42 6.96 8.73
CA ILE A 100 -7.74 5.75 9.16
C ILE A 100 -6.74 6.06 10.30
N ALA A 101 -6.02 7.18 10.23
CA ALA A 101 -5.14 7.63 11.33
C ALA A 101 -5.89 7.76 12.65
N GLU A 102 -7.07 8.40 12.62
CA GLU A 102 -7.92 8.56 13.79
C GLU A 102 -8.30 7.21 14.40
N LEU A 103 -8.78 6.27 13.58
CA LEU A 103 -9.17 4.94 14.03
C LEU A 103 -7.99 4.16 14.60
N LEU A 104 -6.84 4.16 13.92
CA LEU A 104 -5.63 3.48 14.37
C LEU A 104 -5.14 4.00 15.72
N LYS A 105 -5.19 5.32 15.95
CA LYS A 105 -4.87 5.93 17.25
C LYS A 105 -5.86 5.51 18.32
N GLN A 106 -7.15 5.80 18.10
CA GLN A 106 -8.20 5.68 19.12
C GLN A 106 -8.47 4.22 19.51
N ARG A 107 -8.47 3.31 18.54
CA ARG A 107 -8.92 1.93 18.75
C ARG A 107 -7.81 0.91 18.84
N PHE A 108 -6.64 1.20 18.31
CA PHE A 108 -5.58 0.20 18.21
C PHE A 108 -4.28 0.65 18.88
N GLY A 109 -4.19 1.91 19.33
CA GLY A 109 -3.03 2.44 20.04
C GLY A 109 -1.80 2.65 19.16
N TYR A 110 -1.98 2.91 17.86
CA TYR A 110 -0.85 3.20 16.96
C TYR A 110 -0.30 4.61 17.16
N GLU A 111 1.02 4.72 17.16
CA GLU A 111 1.77 5.95 16.90
C GLU A 111 1.72 6.21 15.39
N VAL A 112 0.83 7.11 14.95
CA VAL A 112 0.60 7.37 13.51
C VAL A 112 1.30 8.65 13.05
N LYS A 113 2.08 8.53 11.98
CA LYS A 113 2.63 9.64 11.18
C LYS A 113 1.93 9.70 9.83
N THR A 114 1.43 10.87 9.46
CA THR A 114 0.84 11.13 8.14
C THR A 114 1.80 11.94 7.27
N VAL A 115 1.82 11.66 5.97
CA VAL A 115 2.56 12.43 4.97
C VAL A 115 1.61 12.72 3.81
N SER A 116 1.33 13.99 3.56
CA SER A 116 0.37 14.42 2.54
C SER A 116 1.10 15.05 1.36
N ASN A 117 0.62 14.78 0.13
CA ASN A 117 1.14 15.34 -1.12
C ASN A 117 2.67 15.26 -1.21
N ALA A 118 3.18 14.04 -1.05
CA ALA A 118 4.59 13.76 -0.92
C ALA A 118 5.22 13.43 -2.28
N GLY A 119 6.34 14.10 -2.57
CA GLY A 119 7.23 13.73 -3.66
C GLY A 119 8.10 12.52 -3.33
N LYS A 120 8.84 12.01 -4.32
CA LYS A 120 9.66 10.78 -4.19
C LYS A 120 10.63 10.83 -2.99
N VAL A 121 11.34 11.94 -2.83
CA VAL A 121 12.32 12.14 -1.74
C VAL A 121 11.64 12.14 -0.37
N ALA A 122 10.49 12.81 -0.24
CA ALA A 122 9.76 12.88 1.02
C ALA A 122 9.22 11.51 1.45
N ILE A 123 8.70 10.72 0.49
CA ILE A 123 8.26 9.34 0.73
C ILE A 123 9.44 8.47 1.19
N ALA A 124 10.56 8.50 0.45
CA ALA A 124 11.75 7.74 0.80
C ALA A 124 12.27 8.10 2.20
N ASN A 125 12.33 9.39 2.53
CA ASN A 125 12.75 9.86 3.84
C ASN A 125 11.82 9.42 4.96
N ALA A 126 10.50 9.40 4.72
CA ALA A 126 9.54 8.91 5.70
C ALA A 126 9.70 7.41 5.98
N LEU A 127 9.90 6.59 4.94
CA LEU A 127 10.17 5.16 5.07
C LEU A 127 11.52 4.89 5.74
N ASN A 128 12.55 5.67 5.41
CA ASN A 128 13.87 5.58 6.03
C ASN A 128 13.83 5.95 7.51
N GLN A 129 13.06 6.98 7.87
CA GLN A 129 12.86 7.35 9.27
C GLN A 129 12.13 6.25 10.03
N LEU A 130 11.07 5.68 9.44
CA LEU A 130 10.35 4.56 10.03
C LEU A 130 11.28 3.36 10.27
N ALA A 131 12.13 3.01 9.30
CA ALA A 131 13.10 1.92 9.44
C ALA A 131 14.10 2.14 10.58
N LYS A 132 14.45 3.39 10.90
CA LYS A 132 15.35 3.76 12.02
C LYS A 132 14.66 3.71 13.39
N GLU A 133 13.37 4.00 13.45
CA GLU A 133 12.60 4.08 14.70
C GLU A 133 12.09 2.71 15.17
N VAL A 134 11.77 1.83 14.23
CA VAL A 134 11.16 0.53 14.48
C VAL A 134 12.16 -0.47 15.07
N ARG A 135 11.72 -1.24 16.07
CA ARG A 135 12.42 -2.42 16.61
C ARG A 135 11.73 -3.70 16.15
N SER A 136 12.41 -4.83 16.30
CA SER A 136 11.87 -6.14 15.86
C SER A 136 10.60 -6.58 16.57
N THR A 137 10.34 -6.08 17.78
CA THR A 137 9.15 -6.38 18.58
C THR A 137 7.94 -5.52 18.20
N ASP A 138 8.15 -4.45 17.43
CA ASP A 138 7.11 -3.50 17.07
C ASP A 138 6.27 -4.03 15.87
N SER A 139 5.02 -3.57 15.78
CA SER A 139 4.11 -3.84 14.65
C SER A 139 3.99 -2.60 13.77
N VAL A 140 4.05 -2.78 12.46
CA VAL A 140 4.10 -1.69 11.49
C VAL A 140 2.98 -1.79 10.47
N LEU A 141 2.24 -0.68 10.30
CA LEU A 141 1.30 -0.50 9.21
C LEU A 141 1.77 0.64 8.31
N VAL A 142 2.01 0.36 7.04
CA VAL A 142 2.22 1.40 6.03
C VAL A 142 0.95 1.49 5.20
N LEU A 143 0.45 2.69 4.94
CA LEU A 143 -0.65 2.91 4.01
C LEU A 143 -0.22 3.90 2.93
N TYR A 144 -0.47 3.57 1.67
CA TYR A 144 -0.33 4.49 0.55
C TYR A 144 -1.65 4.62 -0.18
N ALA A 145 -2.14 5.85 -0.34
CA ALA A 145 -3.30 6.19 -1.13
C ALA A 145 -2.90 7.25 -2.17
N GLY A 146 -3.15 6.96 -3.45
CA GLY A 146 -2.76 7.84 -4.55
C GLY A 146 -2.65 7.12 -5.88
N HIS A 147 -2.11 7.80 -6.89
CA HIS A 147 -1.86 7.19 -8.20
C HIS A 147 -0.79 6.09 -8.10
N GLY A 148 -1.00 5.03 -8.86
CA GLY A 148 -0.03 3.95 -9.08
C GLY A 148 -0.18 3.40 -10.49
N TYR A 149 0.89 2.92 -11.13
CA TYR A 149 0.84 2.42 -12.51
C TYR A 149 1.35 0.98 -12.60
N LEU A 150 0.65 0.13 -13.35
CA LEU A 150 1.06 -1.25 -13.66
C LEU A 150 1.41 -1.37 -15.14
N MET A 151 2.64 -1.79 -15.44
CA MET A 151 3.07 -2.23 -16.75
C MET A 151 2.73 -3.72 -16.90
N GLU A 152 1.62 -4.04 -17.55
CA GLU A 152 1.14 -5.42 -17.69
C GLU A 152 2.11 -6.33 -18.47
N ASP A 153 2.83 -5.76 -19.43
CA ASP A 153 3.80 -6.47 -20.28
C ASP A 153 5.03 -6.95 -19.49
N THR A 154 5.47 -6.18 -18.50
CA THR A 154 6.64 -6.51 -17.67
C THR A 154 6.28 -6.93 -16.25
N ASN A 155 5.00 -6.83 -15.86
CA ASN A 155 4.51 -6.92 -14.48
C ASN A 155 5.24 -5.98 -13.50
N MET A 156 5.89 -4.93 -14.00
CA MET A 156 6.48 -3.90 -13.17
C MET A 156 5.40 -2.92 -12.77
N GLY A 157 5.55 -2.30 -11.61
CA GLY A 157 4.81 -1.08 -11.43
C GLY A 157 5.31 -0.24 -10.29
N PHE A 158 4.53 0.81 -10.05
CA PHE A 158 5.05 2.01 -9.45
C PHE A 158 3.99 2.72 -8.63
N TRP A 159 4.40 3.28 -7.49
CA TRP A 159 3.71 4.45 -6.94
C TRP A 159 4.10 5.69 -7.73
N ILE A 160 3.13 6.59 -7.90
CA ILE A 160 3.28 7.88 -8.58
C ILE A 160 3.18 9.00 -7.51
N PRO A 161 4.32 9.55 -7.06
CA PRO A 161 4.37 10.71 -6.17
C PRO A 161 3.84 12.00 -6.84
N VAL A 162 3.57 13.04 -6.05
CA VAL A 162 3.02 14.30 -6.61
C VAL A 162 4.00 15.06 -7.52
N ASP A 163 5.31 14.80 -7.38
CA ASP A 163 6.39 15.35 -8.20
C ASP A 163 6.79 14.43 -9.37
N ALA A 164 5.96 13.41 -9.67
CA ALA A 164 6.17 12.52 -10.80
C ALA A 164 6.05 13.27 -12.14
N SER A 165 6.82 12.79 -13.12
CA SER A 165 6.73 13.25 -14.49
C SER A 165 5.99 12.22 -15.33
N VAL A 166 5.26 12.69 -16.34
CA VAL A 166 4.70 11.81 -17.38
C VAL A 166 5.70 11.48 -18.49
N LYS A 167 6.82 12.22 -18.53
CA LYS A 167 7.87 12.09 -19.57
C LYS A 167 9.01 11.17 -19.14
N THR A 168 9.25 11.05 -17.84
CA THR A 168 10.31 10.21 -17.28
C THR A 168 9.85 9.54 -15.99
N ALA A 169 10.35 8.34 -15.73
CA ALA A 169 10.08 7.57 -14.53
C ALA A 169 11.00 7.91 -13.35
N ALA A 170 11.89 8.90 -13.47
CA ALA A 170 12.89 9.23 -12.44
C ALA A 170 12.29 9.49 -11.04
N ASN A 171 11.09 10.10 -10.98
CA ASN A 171 10.38 10.38 -9.74
C ASN A 171 9.29 9.35 -9.39
N TRP A 172 9.22 8.22 -10.10
CA TRP A 172 8.35 7.11 -9.73
C TRP A 172 9.03 6.23 -8.69
N ILE A 173 8.27 5.44 -7.94
CA ILE A 173 8.82 4.51 -6.93
C ILE A 173 8.45 3.09 -7.34
N SER A 174 9.45 2.28 -7.71
CA SER A 174 9.24 0.91 -8.17
C SER A 174 8.87 -0.03 -7.04
N ASN A 175 8.18 -1.13 -7.36
CA ASN A 175 7.96 -2.21 -6.39
C ASN A 175 9.23 -2.78 -5.80
N THR A 176 10.29 -2.84 -6.59
CA THR A 176 11.59 -3.31 -6.13
C THR A 176 12.07 -2.43 -4.99
N ASP A 177 11.96 -1.11 -5.12
CA ASP A 177 12.30 -0.20 -4.03
C ASP A 177 11.32 -0.27 -2.86
N ILE A 178 10.01 -0.41 -3.10
CA ILE A 178 9.02 -0.60 -2.03
C ILE A 178 9.38 -1.86 -1.23
N ALA A 179 9.64 -2.99 -1.88
CA ALA A 179 10.05 -4.22 -1.21
C ALA A 179 11.37 -4.05 -0.45
N ARG A 180 12.35 -3.32 -0.99
CA ARG A 180 13.61 -3.01 -0.30
C ARG A 180 13.39 -2.12 0.93
N PHE A 181 12.51 -1.12 0.87
CA PHE A 181 12.12 -0.33 2.05
C PHE A 181 11.47 -1.19 3.12
N LEU A 182 10.52 -2.06 2.75
CA LEU A 182 9.87 -2.99 3.69
C LEU A 182 10.88 -3.99 4.28
N GLN A 183 11.85 -4.45 3.49
CA GLN A 183 12.94 -5.32 3.94
C GLN A 183 13.83 -4.63 4.98
N ALA A 184 14.07 -3.33 4.82
CA ALA A 184 14.92 -2.55 5.70
C ALA A 184 14.24 -2.19 7.04
N ILE A 185 12.93 -2.42 7.18
CA ILE A 185 12.24 -2.21 8.45
C ILE A 185 12.32 -3.52 9.28
N PRO A 186 12.87 -3.49 10.51
CA PRO A 186 13.18 -4.70 11.26
C PRO A 186 11.97 -5.35 11.94
N ALA A 187 10.78 -4.74 11.91
CA ALA A 187 9.57 -5.29 12.53
C ALA A 187 9.29 -6.73 12.08
N ARG A 188 8.86 -7.57 13.04
CA ARG A 188 8.34 -8.91 12.73
C ARG A 188 6.94 -8.86 12.13
N GLN A 189 6.12 -7.87 12.49
CA GLN A 189 4.75 -7.77 12.02
C GLN A 189 4.61 -6.52 11.15
N MET A 190 4.38 -6.72 9.85
CA MET A 190 4.26 -5.63 8.90
C MET A 190 3.15 -5.88 7.88
N ILE A 191 2.32 -4.86 7.68
CA ILE A 191 1.37 -4.82 6.57
C ILE A 191 1.50 -3.50 5.81
N LEU A 192 1.59 -3.60 4.47
CA LEU A 192 1.41 -2.49 3.56
C LEU A 192 -0.01 -2.53 3.00
N ILE A 193 -0.78 -1.47 3.23
CA ILE A 193 -2.09 -1.26 2.63
C ILE A 193 -1.94 -0.27 1.49
N SER A 194 -2.18 -0.70 0.26
CA SER A 194 -2.00 0.14 -0.93
C SER A 194 -3.33 0.34 -1.63
N ASP A 195 -3.85 1.55 -1.54
CA ASP A 195 -5.03 2.02 -2.27
C ASP A 195 -4.59 2.77 -3.54
N SER A 196 -4.15 1.98 -4.50
CA SER A 196 -3.60 2.45 -5.78
C SER A 196 -3.66 1.32 -6.81
N CYS A 197 -3.80 1.64 -8.10
CA CYS A 197 -4.01 0.71 -9.23
C CYS A 197 -2.96 -0.42 -9.39
N PHE A 198 -1.88 -0.35 -8.64
CA PHE A 198 -0.67 -1.14 -8.83
C PHE A 198 -0.52 -2.31 -7.84
N SER A 199 -1.31 -2.29 -6.78
CA SER A 199 -1.08 -3.08 -5.57
C SER A 199 -1.11 -4.61 -5.75
N GLY A 200 -1.56 -5.10 -6.92
CA GLY A 200 -1.63 -6.52 -7.25
C GLY A 200 -0.28 -7.22 -7.44
N THR A 201 0.78 -6.53 -7.87
CA THR A 201 2.09 -7.19 -8.19
C THR A 201 2.86 -7.65 -6.96
N LEU A 202 2.90 -6.86 -5.87
CA LEU A 202 3.48 -7.33 -4.60
C LEU A 202 2.67 -8.49 -4.01
N THR A 203 1.34 -8.44 -4.12
CA THR A 203 0.49 -9.54 -3.63
C THR A 203 0.62 -10.83 -4.44
N ARG A 204 1.21 -10.77 -5.65
CA ARG A 204 1.40 -11.93 -6.54
C ARG A 204 2.67 -12.72 -6.24
N GLU A 205 3.62 -12.20 -5.45
CA GLU A 205 4.77 -13.00 -5.02
C GLU A 205 4.31 -14.25 -4.26
N GLN A 206 3.32 -14.10 -3.38
CA GLN A 206 2.57 -15.20 -2.79
C GLN A 206 1.17 -14.75 -2.39
N GLN A 207 0.15 -15.15 -3.16
CA GLN A 207 -1.25 -14.94 -2.76
C GLN A 207 -1.63 -15.90 -1.64
N LEU A 208 -2.11 -15.35 -0.52
CA LEU A 208 -2.62 -16.14 0.59
C LEU A 208 -4.10 -16.44 0.32
N LYS A 209 -4.41 -17.73 0.10
CA LYS A 209 -5.76 -18.19 -0.31
C LYS A 209 -6.65 -18.61 0.85
N SER A 210 -6.06 -18.85 2.02
CA SER A 210 -6.78 -18.95 3.29
C SER A 210 -5.83 -18.61 4.44
N GLY A 211 -6.36 -17.90 5.43
CA GLY A 211 -5.79 -17.95 6.77
C GLY A 211 -6.03 -19.36 7.29
N GLY A 212 -4.99 -20.19 7.37
CA GLY A 212 -5.03 -21.33 8.27
C GLY A 212 -5.43 -20.84 9.67
N LYS A 213 -5.97 -21.72 10.53
CA LYS A 213 -6.14 -21.39 11.95
C LYS A 213 -4.77 -21.27 12.61
N LEU A 214 -4.02 -20.23 12.27
CA LEU A 214 -2.79 -19.87 12.94
C LEU A 214 -3.19 -19.28 14.29
N SER A 215 -2.69 -19.87 15.36
CA SER A 215 -2.81 -19.27 16.69
C SER A 215 -2.07 -17.93 16.72
N ARG A 216 -2.48 -17.03 17.63
CA ARG A 216 -1.79 -15.77 17.91
C ARG A 216 -0.28 -15.96 18.07
N ASP A 217 0.13 -16.98 18.83
CA ASP A 217 1.54 -17.27 19.08
C ASP A 217 2.31 -17.69 17.83
N GLU A 218 1.67 -18.42 16.91
CA GLU A 218 2.29 -18.80 15.63
C GLU A 218 2.48 -17.59 14.72
N ILE A 219 1.51 -16.66 14.72
CA ILE A 219 1.59 -15.41 13.96
C ILE A 219 2.74 -14.54 14.51
N LEU A 220 2.80 -14.33 15.83
CA LEU A 220 3.76 -13.43 16.45
C LEU A 220 5.22 -13.95 16.44
N LYS A 221 5.43 -15.26 16.31
CA LYS A 221 6.77 -15.85 16.20
C LYS A 221 7.41 -15.66 14.83
N ARG A 222 6.60 -15.49 13.77
CA ARG A 222 7.07 -15.42 12.39
C ARG A 222 7.18 -13.97 11.94
N ARG A 223 8.18 -13.70 11.11
CA ARG A 223 8.27 -12.41 10.42
C ARG A 223 7.29 -12.40 9.25
N SER A 224 6.30 -11.54 9.33
CA SER A 224 5.27 -11.33 8.33
C SER A 224 5.46 -9.98 7.66
N VAL A 225 5.70 -10.00 6.35
CA VAL A 225 5.57 -8.80 5.49
C VAL A 225 4.45 -9.07 4.51
N LEU A 226 3.36 -8.34 4.66
CA LEU A 226 2.10 -8.56 3.95
C LEU A 226 1.68 -7.33 3.18
N VAL A 227 0.88 -7.53 2.15
CA VAL A 227 0.26 -6.45 1.36
C VAL A 227 -1.23 -6.70 1.26
N MET A 228 -2.01 -5.67 1.56
CA MET A 228 -3.42 -5.54 1.20
C MET A 228 -3.56 -4.47 0.12
N SER A 229 -4.32 -4.78 -0.91
CA SER A 229 -4.31 -4.08 -2.18
C SER A 229 -5.75 -3.78 -2.58
N SER A 230 -6.09 -2.55 -2.97
CA SER A 230 -7.43 -2.24 -3.49
C SER A 230 -7.75 -3.02 -4.77
N GLY A 231 -6.72 -3.33 -5.56
CA GLY A 231 -6.81 -4.23 -6.72
C GLY A 231 -7.47 -3.57 -7.94
N GLY A 232 -7.13 -4.07 -9.12
CA GLY A 232 -7.58 -3.52 -10.41
C GLY A 232 -6.79 -2.29 -10.88
N ASP A 233 -6.95 -1.94 -12.17
CA ASP A 233 -6.30 -0.81 -12.85
C ASP A 233 -6.88 0.56 -12.49
N GLU A 234 -7.84 0.61 -11.57
CA GLU A 234 -8.59 1.83 -11.30
C GLU A 234 -7.91 2.71 -10.28
N PRO A 235 -7.92 4.04 -10.45
CA PRO A 235 -7.79 4.87 -9.28
C PRO A 235 -8.92 4.52 -8.31
N VAL A 236 -8.65 4.71 -7.03
CA VAL A 236 -9.63 5.17 -6.05
C VAL A 236 -10.80 5.84 -6.77
N SER A 237 -11.99 5.23 -6.75
CA SER A 237 -13.14 5.81 -7.44
C SER A 237 -13.31 7.26 -6.97
N ASP A 238 -13.18 8.23 -7.88
CA ASP A 238 -13.47 9.64 -7.60
C ASP A 238 -14.95 9.82 -7.19
N GLU A 239 -15.82 8.86 -7.53
CA GLU A 239 -17.22 8.84 -7.08
C GLU A 239 -17.33 8.49 -5.60
N GLY A 240 -16.32 7.81 -5.05
CA GLY A 240 -16.15 7.52 -3.62
C GLY A 240 -17.38 6.98 -2.90
N LYS A 241 -17.31 6.97 -1.57
CA LYS A 241 -18.46 6.81 -0.67
C LYS A 241 -18.16 7.56 0.62
N ASP A 242 -19.06 8.46 1.01
CA ASP A 242 -18.91 9.31 2.20
C ASP A 242 -17.58 10.11 2.23
N GLY A 243 -17.11 10.58 1.06
CA GLY A 243 -15.85 11.34 0.94
C GLY A 243 -14.58 10.49 0.99
N HIS A 244 -14.71 9.17 0.85
CA HIS A 244 -13.61 8.21 0.85
C HIS A 244 -13.56 7.40 -0.43
N SER A 245 -12.41 6.82 -0.78
CA SER A 245 -12.37 5.77 -1.80
C SER A 245 -13.27 4.60 -1.38
N ILE A 246 -13.77 3.81 -2.33
CA ILE A 246 -14.58 2.62 -2.00
C ILE A 246 -13.77 1.64 -1.13
N PHE A 247 -12.49 1.44 -1.45
CA PHE A 247 -11.60 0.58 -0.68
C PHE A 247 -11.33 1.12 0.73
N ALA A 248 -11.01 2.41 0.86
CA ALA A 248 -10.78 3.07 2.15
C ALA A 248 -12.04 3.09 3.00
N TRP A 249 -13.21 3.37 2.40
CA TRP A 249 -14.50 3.30 3.08
C TRP A 249 -14.78 1.89 3.62
N SER A 250 -14.55 0.85 2.81
CA SER A 250 -14.68 -0.55 3.26
C SER A 250 -13.67 -0.90 4.36
N LEU A 251 -12.43 -0.43 4.27
CA LEU A 251 -11.40 -0.61 5.28
C LEU A 251 -11.77 0.09 6.60
N ILE A 252 -12.22 1.34 6.55
CA ILE A 252 -12.71 2.11 7.69
C ILE A 252 -13.83 1.35 8.40
N ASN A 253 -14.79 0.82 7.65
CA ASN A 253 -15.92 0.07 8.21
C ASN A 253 -15.52 -1.29 8.76
N ALA A 254 -14.56 -1.97 8.14
CA ALA A 254 -14.00 -3.21 8.65
C ALA A 254 -13.23 -2.97 9.97
N LEU A 255 -12.37 -1.95 10.03
CA LEU A 255 -11.63 -1.56 11.24
C LEU A 255 -12.56 -1.19 12.41
N LYS A 256 -13.68 -0.51 12.13
CA LYS A 256 -14.70 -0.20 13.15
C LYS A 256 -15.38 -1.44 13.74
N LYS A 257 -15.33 -2.59 13.07
CA LYS A 257 -15.94 -3.84 13.53
C LYS A 257 -14.96 -4.77 14.25
N VAL A 258 -13.67 -4.44 14.27
CA VAL A 258 -12.67 -5.26 14.96
C VAL A 258 -12.82 -5.13 16.47
N GLU A 259 -13.06 -6.26 17.12
CA GLU A 259 -13.11 -6.40 18.58
C GLU A 259 -12.02 -7.39 19.01
N GLY A 260 -11.16 -6.99 19.95
CA GLY A 260 -10.01 -7.79 20.37
C GLY A 260 -8.98 -8.00 19.25
N ASP A 261 -8.52 -9.24 19.12
CA ASP A 261 -7.51 -9.65 18.14
C ASP A 261 -8.16 -10.04 16.81
N ALA A 262 -7.66 -9.47 15.71
CA ALA A 262 -8.06 -9.80 14.35
C ALA A 262 -6.85 -10.10 13.46
N VAL A 263 -6.93 -11.21 12.74
CA VAL A 263 -5.92 -11.58 11.73
C VAL A 263 -6.11 -10.69 10.48
N GLY A 264 -5.00 -10.27 9.89
CA GLY A 264 -4.98 -9.39 8.72
C GLY A 264 -5.76 -9.96 7.53
N TYR A 265 -5.70 -11.28 7.33
CA TYR A 265 -6.51 -11.96 6.32
C TYR A 265 -8.03 -11.86 6.57
N ASP A 266 -8.49 -11.90 7.82
CA ASP A 266 -9.92 -11.79 8.15
C ASP A 266 -10.42 -10.36 7.97
N LEU A 267 -9.58 -9.37 8.32
CA LEU A 267 -9.83 -7.97 7.97
C LEU A 267 -9.94 -7.82 6.45
N PHE A 268 -8.97 -8.36 5.69
CA PHE A 268 -8.98 -8.34 4.23
C PHE A 268 -10.26 -8.94 3.65
N ARG A 269 -10.69 -10.12 4.12
CA ARG A 269 -11.92 -10.76 3.64
C ARG A 269 -13.12 -9.84 3.80
N THR A 270 -13.24 -9.21 4.96
CA THR A 270 -14.32 -8.27 5.26
C THR A 270 -14.28 -7.05 4.32
N VAL A 271 -13.08 -6.51 4.05
CA VAL A 271 -12.89 -5.42 3.10
C VAL A 271 -13.26 -5.84 1.68
N ARG A 272 -12.72 -6.97 1.21
CA ARG A 272 -12.97 -7.50 -0.14
C ARG A 272 -14.46 -7.75 -0.37
N ASP A 273 -15.14 -8.36 0.59
CA ASP A 273 -16.57 -8.69 0.45
C ASP A 273 -17.42 -7.40 0.41
N GLN A 274 -17.05 -6.35 1.15
CA GLN A 274 -17.69 -5.03 1.07
C GLN A 274 -17.40 -4.32 -0.26
N VAL A 275 -16.14 -4.31 -0.71
CA VAL A 275 -15.76 -3.69 -2.00
C VAL A 275 -16.53 -4.36 -3.13
N LYS A 276 -16.54 -5.69 -3.21
CA LYS A 276 -17.23 -6.46 -4.27
C LYS A 276 -18.75 -6.26 -4.29
N ALA A 277 -19.35 -5.92 -3.14
CA ALA A 277 -20.78 -5.64 -3.06
C ALA A 277 -21.15 -4.26 -3.62
N GLU A 278 -20.25 -3.28 -3.48
CA GLU A 278 -20.47 -1.90 -3.92
C GLU A 278 -19.91 -1.63 -5.32
N TYR A 279 -18.84 -2.33 -5.69
CA TYR A 279 -18.09 -2.09 -6.92
C TYR A 279 -17.41 -3.37 -7.44
N PRO A 280 -17.35 -3.62 -8.76
CA PRO A 280 -16.69 -4.79 -9.34
C PRO A 280 -15.14 -4.70 -9.31
N GLN A 281 -14.58 -4.17 -8.23
CA GLN A 281 -13.15 -4.17 -7.92
C GLN A 281 -12.80 -5.45 -7.14
N GLU A 282 -11.60 -5.98 -7.37
CA GLU A 282 -11.12 -7.22 -6.74
C GLU A 282 -9.88 -6.95 -5.87
N PRO A 283 -10.08 -6.57 -4.59
CA PRO A 283 -8.98 -6.44 -3.64
C PRO A 283 -8.15 -7.72 -3.52
N ALA A 284 -6.85 -7.55 -3.28
CA ALA A 284 -5.90 -8.65 -3.15
C ALA A 284 -5.16 -8.62 -1.82
N TYR A 285 -4.73 -9.79 -1.37
CA TYR A 285 -3.91 -9.97 -0.18
C TYR A 285 -2.80 -10.98 -0.46
N GLY A 286 -1.59 -10.67 -0.03
CA GLY A 286 -0.44 -11.54 -0.27
C GLY A 286 0.75 -11.20 0.59
N ALA A 287 1.76 -12.06 0.50
CA ALA A 287 3.03 -11.90 1.20
C ALA A 287 4.12 -11.38 0.26
N VAL A 288 5.02 -10.55 0.80
CA VAL A 288 6.18 -10.01 0.08
C VAL A 288 7.42 -10.81 0.47
N LEU A 289 7.70 -11.85 -0.32
CA LEU A 289 8.83 -12.76 -0.11
C LEU A 289 10.16 -12.03 -0.27
N SER A 290 10.24 -11.14 -1.26
CA SER A 290 11.41 -10.29 -1.54
C SER A 290 11.76 -9.37 -0.36
N ALA A 291 10.75 -8.98 0.43
CA ALA A 291 10.93 -8.19 1.64
C ALA A 291 11.23 -9.03 2.89
N GLY A 292 11.31 -10.37 2.78
CA GLY A 292 11.70 -11.30 3.84
C GLY A 292 10.56 -11.88 4.67
N HIS A 293 9.34 -11.98 4.10
CA HIS A 293 8.24 -12.72 4.73
C HIS A 293 8.64 -14.18 5.01
N LYS A 294 8.19 -14.74 6.13
CA LYS A 294 8.37 -16.14 6.52
C LYS A 294 7.04 -16.88 6.42
N GLU A 295 7.08 -18.07 5.82
CA GLU A 295 5.90 -18.89 5.55
C GLU A 295 5.03 -19.10 6.79
N GLY A 296 3.71 -18.94 6.60
CA GLY A 296 2.71 -19.12 7.65
C GLY A 296 2.73 -18.02 8.72
N GLY A 297 3.32 -16.87 8.42
CA GLY A 297 3.08 -15.64 9.18
C GLY A 297 1.85 -14.88 8.64
N ASP A 298 1.14 -14.20 9.52
CA ASP A 298 0.13 -13.20 9.16
C ASP A 298 0.37 -11.90 9.95
N TYR A 299 -0.51 -10.91 9.80
CA TYR A 299 -0.51 -9.66 10.57
C TYR A 299 -1.59 -9.74 11.66
N LEU A 300 -1.29 -9.26 12.85
CA LEU A 300 -2.25 -9.20 13.95
C LEU A 300 -2.64 -7.75 14.26
N LEU A 301 -3.92 -7.42 14.07
CA LEU A 301 -4.52 -6.20 14.59
C LEU A 301 -5.06 -6.47 15.99
N GLU A 302 -4.65 -5.67 16.95
CA GLU A 302 -5.12 -5.79 18.33
C GLU A 302 -5.83 -4.50 18.71
N ALA A 303 -7.16 -4.55 18.81
CA ALA A 303 -7.93 -3.43 19.34
C ALA A 303 -7.63 -3.26 20.83
N ALA A 304 -7.47 -2.02 21.28
CA ALA A 304 -7.47 -1.68 22.69
C ALA A 304 -8.81 -2.14 23.29
N GLY A 305 -8.74 -2.90 24.39
CA GLY A 305 -9.95 -3.25 25.15
C GLY A 305 -10.68 -1.97 25.57
N GLN A 306 -12.01 -1.99 25.43
CA GLN A 306 -12.87 -0.93 25.98
C GLN A 306 -12.80 -0.90 27.50
#